data_AF-A0A7X6XIC1-F1
#
_entry.id   AF-A0A7X6XIC1-F1
#
_cell.length_a   1.000
_cell.length_b   1.000
_cell.length_c   1.000
_cell.angle_alpha   90.00
_cell.angle_beta   90.00
_cell.angle_gamma   90.00
#
_symmetry.space_group_name_H-M   'P 1'
#
loop_
_entity.id
_entity.type
_entity.pdbx_description
1 polymer ?
#
loop_
_entity_poly.entity_id
_entity_poly.type
_entity_poly.pdbx_seq_one_letter_code
_entity_poly.pdbx_strand_id
1 'polypeptide(L)'
;MQTEAGMSVVETPVLLTGGEFTLYGVLHRPEGGMAPLGCVCCAPFAEEKKGAHRLLVDLARALARRGVPVLRFDYRGTGDSAGAFTDFTLAGAIADISQAVSFLQARCGVPRVGLLGVRLGAALAAQALPAIGMAGTTLVLWEPVTNGRRFLQLSLRQKRIREMMTAAEGGERADEEAAARSPATPGTPFAAPDL
;
A
#
# COMPACT_ATOMS: atom_id res chain seq x y z
N MET A 1 29.18 -3.29 -14.93
CA MET A 1 27.96 -2.56 -14.51
C MET A 1 28.31 -1.82 -13.23
N GLN A 2 28.59 -0.51 -13.32
CA GLN A 2 29.13 0.25 -12.20
C GLN A 2 28.10 0.38 -11.08
N THR A 3 28.48 0.00 -9.87
CA THR A 3 27.72 0.25 -8.64
C THR A 3 27.85 1.74 -8.33
N GLU A 4 26.87 2.55 -8.74
CA GLU A 4 26.76 3.91 -8.22
C GLU A 4 26.63 3.81 -6.70
N ALA A 5 27.60 4.36 -5.98
CA ALA A 5 27.47 4.61 -4.55
C ALA A 5 26.38 5.66 -4.37
N GLY A 6 25.11 5.23 -4.42
CA GLY A 6 23.96 6.10 -4.25
C GLY A 6 24.00 6.73 -2.87
N MET A 7 23.54 7.98 -2.75
CA MET A 7 23.46 8.68 -1.47
C MET A 7 22.70 7.82 -0.46
N SER A 8 23.17 7.76 0.79
CA SER A 8 22.42 7.14 1.88
C SER A 8 21.06 7.81 2.08
N VAL A 9 20.08 7.04 2.56
CA VAL A 9 18.70 7.48 2.72
C VAL A 9 18.29 7.34 4.18
N VAL A 10 17.76 8.42 4.76
CA VAL A 10 17.14 8.43 6.08
C VAL A 10 15.64 8.27 5.92
N GLU A 11 15.08 7.27 6.60
CA GLU A 11 13.65 7.02 6.69
C GLU A 11 13.13 7.50 8.04
N THR A 12 12.22 8.46 8.05
CA THR A 12 11.69 9.04 9.29
C THR A 12 10.17 8.93 9.30
N PRO A 13 9.57 8.31 10.34
CA PRO A 13 8.12 8.37 10.53
C PRO A 13 7.71 9.81 10.83
N VAL A 14 6.61 10.26 10.24
CA VAL A 14 6.12 11.63 10.35
C VAL A 14 4.61 11.64 10.53
N LEU A 15 4.13 12.64 11.26
CA LEU A 15 2.72 12.96 11.39
C LEU A 15 2.45 14.26 10.63
N LEU A 16 1.55 14.20 9.67
CA LEU A 16 1.08 15.33 8.90
C LEU A 16 -0.13 15.92 9.64
N THR A 17 0.05 17.08 10.25
CA THR A 17 -1.02 17.83 10.92
C THR A 17 -1.53 18.96 10.02
N GLY A 18 -2.57 19.67 10.45
CA GLY A 18 -3.10 20.86 9.75
C GLY A 18 -4.22 20.57 8.73
N GLY A 19 -4.53 19.30 8.46
CA GLY A 19 -5.76 18.88 7.80
C GLY A 19 -6.85 18.49 8.81
N GLU A 20 -7.99 18.04 8.28
CA GLU A 20 -9.10 17.51 9.09
C GLU A 20 -8.69 16.28 9.91
N PHE A 21 -7.82 15.44 9.34
CA PHE A 21 -7.26 14.27 10.02
C PHE A 21 -5.74 14.41 10.12
N THR A 22 -5.19 13.80 11.17
CA THR A 22 -3.73 13.59 11.26
C THR A 22 -3.37 12.37 10.43
N LEU A 23 -2.50 12.56 9.45
CA LEU A 23 -2.05 11.47 8.58
C LEU A 23 -0.67 10.97 9.01
N TYR A 24 -0.47 9.66 8.97
CA TYR A 24 0.83 9.06 9.16
C TYR A 24 1.56 8.91 7.82
N GLY A 25 2.87 9.09 7.85
CA GLY A 25 3.73 8.82 6.72
C GLY A 25 5.16 8.46 7.09
N VAL A 26 5.91 8.05 6.08
CA VAL A 26 7.35 7.83 6.16
C VAL A 26 8.01 8.71 5.12
N LEU A 27 8.85 9.63 5.61
CA LEU A 27 9.65 10.52 4.78
C LEU A 27 11.01 9.88 4.50
N HIS A 28 11.35 9.75 3.23
CA HIS A 28 12.61 9.23 2.72
C HIS A 28 13.42 10.43 2.27
N ARG A 29 14.50 10.77 2.99
CA ARG A 29 15.37 11.90 2.64
C ARG A 29 16.74 11.42 2.20
N PRO A 30 17.34 12.01 1.15
CA PRO A 30 18.78 11.85 0.92
C PRO A 30 19.56 12.42 2.12
N GLU A 31 20.65 11.78 2.52
CA GLU A 31 21.62 12.38 3.47
C GLU A 31 22.47 13.47 2.82
N GLY A 32 22.50 13.53 1.48
CA GLY A 32 23.23 14.53 0.71
C GLY A 32 22.37 15.67 0.16
N GLY A 33 22.82 16.23 -0.97
CA GLY A 33 22.12 17.32 -1.66
C GLY A 33 20.73 16.89 -2.14
N MET A 34 19.76 17.78 -1.97
CA MET A 34 18.37 17.54 -2.32
C MET A 34 17.99 18.26 -3.61
N ALA A 35 17.37 17.54 -4.53
CA ALA A 35 16.83 18.11 -5.76
C ALA A 35 15.71 19.14 -5.44
N PRO A 36 15.47 20.14 -6.30
CA PRO A 36 14.36 21.08 -6.16
C PRO A 36 13.00 20.46 -6.56
N LEU A 37 12.84 19.16 -6.32
CA LEU A 37 11.67 18.34 -6.63
C LEU A 37 11.52 17.31 -5.51
N GLY A 38 10.36 17.28 -4.84
CA GLY A 38 9.96 16.18 -3.97
C GLY A 38 8.97 15.24 -4.65
N CYS A 39 8.75 14.05 -4.10
CA CYS A 39 7.74 13.11 -4.59
C CYS A 39 6.78 12.68 -3.47
N VAL A 40 5.48 12.68 -3.74
CA VAL A 40 4.46 12.06 -2.87
C VAL A 40 3.97 10.78 -3.54
N CYS A 41 3.98 9.68 -2.80
CA CYS A 41 3.44 8.40 -3.25
C CYS A 41 1.97 8.26 -2.88
N CYS A 42 1.11 8.20 -3.90
CA CYS A 42 -0.32 7.93 -3.76
C CYS A 42 -0.55 6.42 -3.93
N ALA A 43 -0.59 5.71 -2.80
CA ALA A 43 -0.70 4.26 -2.74
C ALA A 43 -2.04 3.74 -3.32
N PRO A 44 -2.11 2.48 -3.78
CA PRO A 44 -3.37 1.88 -4.17
C PRO A 44 -4.25 1.58 -2.94
N PHE A 45 -5.50 1.21 -3.17
CA PHE A 45 -6.48 1.06 -2.10
C PHE A 45 -6.55 -0.37 -1.55
N ALA A 46 -6.79 -0.48 -0.24
CA ALA A 46 -7.07 -1.73 0.47
C ALA A 46 -6.04 -2.84 0.16
N GLU A 47 -6.48 -4.01 -0.28
CA GLU A 47 -5.60 -5.18 -0.44
C GLU A 47 -4.49 -4.96 -1.49
N GLU A 48 -4.74 -4.13 -2.50
CA GLU A 48 -3.70 -3.77 -3.49
C GLU A 48 -2.53 -3.04 -2.81
N LYS A 49 -2.78 -2.31 -1.71
CA LYS A 49 -1.73 -1.62 -0.93
C LYS A 49 -0.73 -2.61 -0.34
N LYS A 50 -1.19 -3.75 0.16
CA LYS A 50 -0.31 -4.76 0.75
C LYS A 50 0.66 -5.32 -0.29
N GLY A 51 0.14 -5.66 -1.48
CA GLY A 51 0.96 -6.16 -2.59
C GLY A 51 1.93 -5.11 -3.14
N ALA A 52 1.52 -3.85 -3.19
CA ALA A 52 2.36 -2.75 -3.69
C ALA A 52 3.34 -2.20 -2.65
N HIS A 53 3.20 -2.55 -1.36
CA HIS A 53 3.93 -1.89 -0.27
C HIS A 53 5.45 -1.96 -0.45
N ARG A 54 5.99 -3.17 -0.64
CA ARG A 54 7.44 -3.38 -0.81
C ARG A 54 7.97 -2.64 -2.04
N LEU A 55 7.25 -2.72 -3.16
CA LEU A 55 7.59 -2.01 -4.39
C LEU A 55 7.67 -0.50 -4.16
N LEU A 56 6.69 0.09 -3.46
CA LEU A 56 6.67 1.51 -3.16
C LEU A 56 7.80 1.93 -2.21
N VAL A 57 8.18 1.08 -1.24
CA VAL A 57 9.34 1.31 -0.37
C VAL A 57 10.63 1.34 -1.19
N ASP A 58 10.83 0.33 -2.04
CA ASP A 58 12.05 0.21 -2.85
C ASP A 58 12.16 1.37 -3.85
N LEU A 59 11.05 1.80 -4.43
CA LEU A 59 10.99 2.96 -5.32
C LEU A 59 11.26 4.27 -4.57
N ALA A 60 10.69 4.47 -3.39
CA ALA A 60 10.96 5.65 -2.56
C ALA A 60 12.45 5.75 -2.19
N ARG A 61 13.06 4.64 -1.78
CA ARG A 61 14.51 4.56 -1.53
C ARG A 61 15.32 4.84 -2.79
N ALA A 62 14.95 4.28 -3.93
CA ALA A 62 15.67 4.48 -5.18
C ALA A 62 15.63 5.93 -5.68
N LEU A 63 14.52 6.63 -5.46
CA LEU A 63 14.37 8.06 -5.76
C LEU A 63 15.15 8.93 -4.76
N ALA A 64 15.08 8.60 -3.46
CA ALA A 64 15.84 9.30 -2.43
C ALA A 64 17.35 9.17 -2.62
N ARG A 65 17.85 8.00 -3.03
CA ARG A 65 19.27 7.82 -3.42
C ARG A 65 19.73 8.73 -4.57
N ARG A 66 18.79 9.22 -5.37
CA ARG A 66 19.01 10.18 -6.48
C ARG A 66 18.75 11.64 -6.08
N GLY A 67 18.60 11.91 -4.79
CA GLY A 67 18.41 13.27 -4.26
C GLY A 67 16.96 13.74 -4.19
N VAL A 68 15.96 12.92 -4.56
CA VAL A 68 14.54 13.30 -4.52
C VAL A 68 13.93 12.86 -3.18
N PRO A 69 13.53 13.78 -2.28
CA PRO A 69 12.85 13.39 -1.05
C PRO A 69 11.48 12.81 -1.38
N VAL A 70 11.14 11.67 -0.79
CA VAL A 70 9.89 10.97 -1.07
C VAL A 70 9.05 10.83 0.19
N LEU A 71 7.78 11.21 0.13
CA LEU A 71 6.81 10.98 1.18
C LEU A 71 5.87 9.85 0.78
N ARG A 72 5.92 8.75 1.52
CA ARG A 72 4.84 7.75 1.51
C ARG A 72 3.92 8.07 2.68
N PHE A 73 2.62 8.00 2.47
CA PHE A 73 1.64 8.29 3.52
C PHE A 73 0.44 7.36 3.41
N ASP A 74 -0.32 7.30 4.50
CA ASP A 74 -1.56 6.56 4.59
C ASP A 74 -2.74 7.54 4.52
N TYR A 75 -3.73 7.23 3.71
CA TYR A 75 -4.97 8.01 3.66
C TYR A 75 -5.72 7.92 5.00
N ARG A 76 -6.54 8.93 5.30
CA ARG A 76 -7.44 8.90 6.47
C ARG A 76 -8.23 7.59 6.53
N GLY A 77 -8.42 7.05 7.73
CA GLY A 77 -9.14 5.79 7.91
C GLY A 77 -8.43 4.55 7.35
N THR A 78 -7.15 4.66 6.98
CA THR A 78 -6.35 3.53 6.49
C THR A 78 -5.00 3.45 7.20
N GLY A 79 -4.49 2.23 7.38
CA GLY A 79 -3.17 2.00 7.97
C GLY A 79 -3.02 2.68 9.33
N ASP A 80 -1.99 3.51 9.47
CA ASP A 80 -1.66 4.18 10.74
C ASP A 80 -2.17 5.63 10.82
N SER A 81 -2.91 6.10 9.81
CA SER A 81 -3.54 7.42 9.81
C SER A 81 -4.82 7.45 10.66
N ALA A 82 -5.13 8.62 11.21
CA ALA A 82 -6.34 8.80 12.02
C ALA A 82 -7.63 8.62 11.21
N GLY A 83 -8.73 8.40 11.93
CA GLY A 83 -10.07 8.19 11.36
C GLY A 83 -10.48 6.72 11.33
N ALA A 84 -11.78 6.50 11.18
CA ALA A 84 -12.36 5.19 10.92
C ALA A 84 -12.34 4.89 9.41
N PHE A 85 -12.44 3.61 9.04
CA PHE A 85 -12.51 3.22 7.63
C PHE A 85 -13.67 3.90 6.88
N THR A 86 -14.77 4.21 7.57
CA THR A 86 -15.92 4.95 7.02
C THR A 86 -15.60 6.40 6.64
N ASP A 87 -14.53 6.97 7.18
CA ASP A 87 -14.08 8.33 6.87
C ASP A 87 -13.29 8.38 5.55
N PHE A 88 -12.86 7.22 5.02
CA PHE A 88 -12.24 7.15 3.70
C PHE A 88 -13.27 7.43 2.61
N THR A 89 -13.12 8.59 1.96
CA THR A 89 -13.89 8.97 0.76
C THR A 89 -12.94 9.40 -0.35
N LEU A 90 -13.40 9.36 -1.61
CA LEU A 90 -12.55 9.80 -2.74
C LEU A 90 -12.16 11.29 -2.59
N ALA A 91 -13.10 12.13 -2.17
CA ALA A 91 -12.84 13.55 -1.91
C ALA A 91 -11.88 13.75 -0.73
N GLY A 92 -12.05 13.00 0.36
CA GLY A 92 -11.14 13.01 1.50
C GLY A 92 -9.73 12.57 1.11
N ALA A 93 -9.60 11.52 0.30
CA ALA A 93 -8.31 11.06 -0.18
C ALA A 93 -7.61 12.08 -1.10
N ILE A 94 -8.36 12.85 -1.89
CA ILE A 94 -7.82 13.97 -2.66
C ILE A 94 -7.32 15.08 -1.73
N ALA A 95 -8.08 15.41 -0.68
CA ALA A 95 -7.64 16.40 0.32
C ALA A 95 -6.39 15.93 1.08
N ASP A 96 -6.30 14.64 1.40
CA ASP A 96 -5.13 14.05 2.05
C ASP A 96 -3.86 14.13 1.17
N ILE A 97 -4.00 13.97 -0.16
CA ILE A 97 -2.89 14.18 -1.10
C ILE A 97 -2.41 15.63 -1.04
N SER A 98 -3.33 16.59 -1.04
CA SER A 98 -2.98 18.02 -0.92
C SER A 98 -2.25 18.30 0.39
N GLN A 99 -2.71 17.75 1.51
CA GLN A 99 -2.04 17.86 2.81
C GLN A 99 -0.63 17.24 2.77
N ALA A 100 -0.46 16.08 2.15
CA ALA A 100 0.83 15.42 1.97
C ALA A 100 1.81 16.24 1.12
N VAL A 101 1.31 16.88 0.05
CA VAL A 101 2.10 17.78 -0.79
C VAL A 101 2.56 18.99 0.02
N SER A 102 1.65 19.70 0.71
CA SER A 102 1.99 20.87 1.51
C SER A 102 2.98 20.53 2.61
N PHE A 103 2.80 19.38 3.28
CA PHE A 103 3.75 18.90 4.29
C PHE A 103 5.14 18.65 3.69
N LEU A 104 5.24 17.93 2.56
CA LEU A 104 6.52 17.63 1.93
C LEU A 104 7.25 18.90 1.49
N GLN A 105 6.54 19.84 0.87
CA GLN A 105 7.10 21.13 0.45
C GLN A 105 7.63 21.92 1.65
N ALA A 106 6.86 22.03 2.73
CA ALA A 106 7.29 22.74 3.93
C ALA A 106 8.46 22.04 4.63
N ARG A 107 8.41 20.71 4.75
CA ARG A 107 9.41 19.92 5.49
C ARG A 107 10.74 19.81 4.78
N CYS A 108 10.74 19.81 3.45
CA CYS A 108 11.93 19.68 2.62
C CYS A 108 12.33 20.97 1.91
N GLY A 109 11.51 22.03 1.93
CA GLY A 109 11.82 23.26 1.18
C GLY A 109 11.89 23.05 -0.33
N VAL A 110 11.17 22.04 -0.86
CA VAL A 110 11.18 21.75 -2.30
C VAL A 110 10.12 22.60 -3.01
N PRO A 111 10.49 23.35 -4.06
CA PRO A 111 9.56 24.24 -4.75
C PRO A 111 8.61 23.50 -5.71
N ARG A 112 8.98 22.28 -6.14
CA ARG A 112 8.19 21.45 -7.05
C ARG A 112 7.90 20.10 -6.42
N VAL A 113 6.78 19.51 -6.82
CA VAL A 113 6.37 18.18 -6.37
C VAL A 113 6.04 17.29 -7.56
N GLY A 114 6.34 16.01 -7.43
CA GLY A 114 5.87 14.95 -8.29
C GLY A 114 4.88 14.07 -7.54
N LEU A 115 3.79 13.69 -8.18
CA LEU A 115 2.89 12.66 -7.67
C LEU A 115 3.18 11.34 -8.38
N LEU A 116 3.50 10.31 -7.60
CA LEU A 116 3.57 8.94 -8.08
C LEU A 116 2.34 8.20 -7.58
N GLY A 117 1.38 7.95 -8.47
CA GLY A 117 0.17 7.22 -8.11
C GLY A 117 0.11 5.84 -8.74
N VAL A 118 -0.37 4.87 -7.97
CA VAL A 118 -0.54 3.47 -8.38
C VAL A 118 -2.01 3.07 -8.28
N ARG A 119 -2.56 2.47 -9.35
CA ARG A 119 -3.96 1.99 -9.41
C ARG A 119 -4.98 3.07 -9.03
N LEU A 120 -5.75 2.91 -7.95
CA LEU A 120 -6.68 3.94 -7.48
C LEU A 120 -5.93 5.21 -7.06
N GLY A 121 -4.76 5.09 -6.44
CA GLY A 121 -3.91 6.21 -6.07
C GLY A 121 -3.47 7.04 -7.28
N ALA A 122 -3.34 6.44 -8.46
CA ALA A 122 -3.07 7.15 -9.71
C ALA A 122 -4.25 8.04 -10.14
N ALA A 123 -5.47 7.52 -10.05
CA ALA A 123 -6.68 8.30 -10.35
C ALA A 123 -6.90 9.42 -9.33
N LEU A 124 -6.59 9.19 -8.06
CA LEU A 124 -6.66 10.21 -7.01
C LEU A 124 -5.58 11.29 -7.20
N ALA A 125 -4.35 10.91 -7.53
CA ALA A 125 -3.25 11.83 -7.83
C ALA A 125 -3.61 12.78 -8.99
N ALA A 126 -4.18 12.24 -10.08
CA ALA A 126 -4.63 13.05 -11.21
C ALA A 126 -5.74 14.05 -10.80
N GLN A 127 -6.68 13.63 -9.95
CA GLN A 127 -7.77 14.48 -9.47
C GLN A 127 -7.32 15.52 -8.42
N ALA A 128 -6.20 15.29 -7.73
CA ALA A 128 -5.64 16.25 -6.79
C ALA A 128 -4.90 17.42 -7.47
N LEU A 129 -4.50 17.27 -8.75
CA LEU A 129 -3.74 18.28 -9.50
C LEU A 129 -4.30 19.71 -9.41
N PRO A 130 -5.63 19.96 -9.56
CA PRO A 130 -6.17 21.31 -9.47
C PRO A 130 -5.95 21.97 -8.10
N ALA A 131 -5.96 21.19 -7.01
CA ALA A 131 -5.80 21.69 -5.66
C ALA A 131 -4.33 21.99 -5.30
N ILE A 132 -3.38 21.27 -5.90
CA ILE A 132 -1.94 21.42 -5.60
C ILE A 132 -1.20 22.32 -6.60
N GLY A 133 -1.84 22.69 -7.71
CA GLY A 133 -1.24 23.45 -8.80
C GLY A 133 -0.63 22.55 -9.87
N MET A 134 -1.06 22.77 -11.12
CA MET A 134 -0.58 21.99 -12.27
C MET A 134 0.82 22.43 -12.74
N ALA A 135 1.15 23.72 -12.59
CA ALA A 135 2.40 24.27 -13.09
C ALA A 135 3.59 23.73 -12.29
N GLY A 136 4.50 23.02 -12.97
CA GLY A 136 5.70 22.45 -12.35
C GLY A 136 5.48 21.12 -11.61
N THR A 137 4.26 20.57 -11.65
CA THR A 137 3.95 19.26 -11.07
C THR A 137 4.19 18.13 -12.07
N THR A 138 4.98 17.14 -11.67
CA THR A 138 5.18 15.92 -12.47
C THR A 138 4.19 14.84 -12.01
N LEU A 139 3.54 14.15 -12.95
CA LEU A 139 2.58 13.09 -12.62
C LEU A 139 3.05 11.76 -13.24
N VAL A 140 3.21 10.74 -12.40
CA VAL A 140 3.50 9.37 -12.82
C VAL A 140 2.30 8.50 -12.46
N LEU A 141 1.67 7.91 -13.48
CA LEU A 141 0.47 7.08 -13.35
C LEU A 141 0.81 5.62 -13.66
N TRP A 142 0.90 4.80 -12.63
CA TRP A 142 1.13 3.36 -12.78
C TRP A 142 -0.20 2.61 -12.77
N GLU A 143 -0.57 2.05 -13.93
CA GLU A 143 -1.81 1.26 -14.12
C GLU A 143 -3.06 1.95 -13.57
N PRO A 144 -3.37 3.18 -14.01
CA PRO A 144 -4.42 3.98 -13.40
C PRO A 144 -5.81 3.34 -13.52
N VAL A 145 -6.60 3.48 -12.46
CA VAL A 145 -8.02 3.14 -12.51
C VAL A 145 -8.77 4.24 -13.26
N THR A 146 -9.13 3.97 -14.52
CA THR A 146 -9.89 4.90 -15.37
C THR A 146 -11.40 4.66 -15.33
N ASN A 147 -11.85 3.52 -14.80
CA ASN A 147 -13.26 3.18 -14.67
C ASN A 147 -13.55 2.59 -13.28
N GLY A 148 -14.14 3.42 -12.40
CA GLY A 148 -14.44 3.04 -11.03
C GLY A 148 -15.43 1.87 -10.92
N ARG A 149 -16.45 1.82 -11.78
CA ARG A 149 -17.44 0.72 -11.79
C ARG A 149 -16.77 -0.61 -12.11
N ARG A 150 -15.92 -0.64 -13.14
CA ARG A 150 -15.14 -1.83 -13.51
C ARG A 150 -14.18 -2.23 -12.40
N PHE A 151 -13.49 -1.27 -11.79
CA PHE A 151 -12.60 -1.52 -10.65
C PHE A 151 -13.36 -2.19 -9.50
N LEU A 152 -14.49 -1.63 -9.06
CA LEU A 152 -15.31 -2.20 -7.99
C LEU A 152 -15.80 -3.61 -8.34
N GLN A 153 -16.26 -3.84 -9.57
CA GLN A 153 -16.68 -5.16 -10.03
C GLN A 153 -15.57 -6.20 -9.94
N LEU A 154 -14.35 -5.84 -10.36
CA LEU A 154 -13.19 -6.73 -10.29
C LEU A 154 -12.78 -6.99 -8.85
N SER A 155 -12.74 -5.95 -8.01
CA SER A 155 -12.41 -6.08 -6.58
C SER A 155 -13.40 -7.00 -5.85
N LEU A 156 -14.70 -6.87 -6.11
CA LEU A 156 -15.73 -7.75 -5.55
C LEU A 156 -15.65 -9.18 -6.09
N ARG A 157 -15.24 -9.38 -7.35
CA ARG A 157 -15.00 -10.71 -7.91
C ARG A 157 -13.79 -11.38 -7.26
N GLN A 158 -12.68 -10.65 -7.10
CA GLN A 158 -11.48 -11.14 -6.43
C GLN A 158 -11.75 -11.50 -4.97
N LYS A 159 -12.51 -10.67 -4.25
CA LYS A 159 -12.95 -10.97 -2.89
C LYS A 159 -13.73 -12.29 -2.83
N ARG A 160 -14.72 -12.47 -3.71
CA ARG A 160 -15.50 -13.72 -3.78
C ARG A 160 -14.64 -14.95 -4.08
N ILE A 161 -13.72 -14.86 -5.04
CA ILE A 161 -12.81 -15.98 -5.35
C ILE A 161 -11.96 -16.34 -4.13
N ARG A 162 -11.44 -15.34 -3.41
CA ARG A 162 -10.67 -15.59 -2.18
C ARG A 162 -11.50 -16.26 -1.10
N GLU A 163 -12.72 -15.78 -0.87
CA GLU A 163 -13.65 -16.39 0.10
C GLU A 163 -13.93 -17.86 -0.24
N MET A 164 -14.11 -18.19 -1.53
CA MET A 164 -14.28 -19.57 -1.99
C MET A 164 -13.03 -20.43 -1.74
N MET A 165 -11.83 -19.92 -2.03
CA MET A 165 -10.58 -20.67 -1.79
C MET A 165 -10.35 -20.92 -0.31
N THR A 166 -10.57 -19.92 0.56
CA THR A 166 -10.45 -20.10 2.01
C THR A 166 -11.48 -21.08 2.58
N ALA A 167 -12.68 -21.13 2.00
CA ALA A 167 -13.70 -22.09 2.39
C ALA A 167 -13.34 -23.52 1.94
N ALA A 168 -12.76 -23.67 0.75
CA ALA A 168 -12.29 -24.96 0.23
C ALA A 168 -11.13 -25.53 1.06
N GLU A 169 -10.13 -24.72 1.38
CA GLU A 169 -8.99 -25.12 2.24
C GLU A 169 -9.44 -25.49 3.67
N GLY A 170 -10.46 -24.81 4.19
CA GLY A 170 -11.07 -25.14 5.49
C GLY A 170 -11.85 -26.45 5.46
N GLY A 171 -12.52 -26.75 4.34
CA GLY A 171 -13.22 -28.01 4.11
C GLY A 171 -12.26 -29.19 3.98
N GLU A 172 -11.20 -29.06 3.17
CA GLU A 172 -10.18 -30.11 3.00
C GLU A 172 -9.46 -30.43 4.31
N ARG A 173 -9.11 -29.43 5.13
CA ARG A 173 -8.52 -29.66 6.46
C ARG A 173 -9.48 -30.35 7.42
N ALA A 174 -10.77 -30.00 7.39
CA ALA A 174 -11.78 -30.65 8.22
C ALA A 174 -12.02 -32.11 7.80
N ASP A 175 -11.99 -32.40 6.50
CA ASP A 175 -12.12 -33.74 5.95
C ASP A 175 -10.87 -34.60 6.26
N GLU A 176 -9.65 -34.03 6.19
CA GLU A 176 -8.41 -34.69 6.64
C GLU A 176 -8.41 -34.98 8.15
N GLU A 177 -8.82 -34.02 8.99
CA GLU A 177 -8.93 -34.24 10.44
C GLU A 177 -10.00 -35.28 10.81
N ALA A 178 -11.11 -35.32 10.07
CA ALA A 178 -12.15 -36.33 10.25
C ALA A 178 -11.66 -37.73 9.83
N ALA A 179 -10.92 -37.83 8.72
CA ALA A 179 -10.31 -39.08 8.27
C ALA A 179 -9.24 -39.60 9.26
N ALA A 180 -8.44 -38.70 9.85
CA ALA A 180 -7.42 -39.04 10.84
C ALA A 180 -7.99 -39.46 12.21
N ARG A 181 -9.26 -39.15 12.51
CA ARG A 181 -9.96 -39.55 13.75
C ARG A 181 -10.76 -40.84 13.61
N SER A 182 -10.74 -41.50 12.44
CA SER A 182 -11.41 -42.79 12.26
C SER A 182 -10.74 -43.87 13.15
N PRO A 183 -11.49 -44.59 14.01
CA PRO A 183 -10.90 -45.55 14.92
C PRO A 183 -10.34 -46.74 14.14
N ALA A 184 -9.07 -47.09 14.43
CA ALA A 184 -8.46 -48.31 13.94
C ALA A 184 -9.35 -49.51 14.29
N THR A 185 -9.69 -50.30 13.28
CA THR A 185 -10.47 -51.53 13.42
C THR A 185 -9.76 -52.46 14.42
N PRO A 186 -10.46 -53.03 15.43
CA PRO A 186 -9.80 -53.90 16.39
C PRO A 186 -9.17 -55.09 15.68
N GLY A 187 -7.86 -55.24 15.83
CA GLY A 187 -7.12 -56.38 15.32
C GLY A 187 -7.71 -57.68 15.87
N THR A 188 -7.90 -58.65 14.99
CA THR A 188 -8.27 -60.02 15.32
C THR A 188 -7.32 -60.60 16.37
N PRO A 189 -7.82 -61.28 17.42
CA PRO A 189 -6.95 -61.83 18.44
C PRO A 189 -6.14 -62.99 17.88
N PHE A 190 -4.84 -62.94 18.14
CA PHE A 190 -3.86 -63.98 17.83
C PHE A 190 -4.23 -65.26 18.60
N ALA A 191 -4.61 -66.31 17.87
CA ALA A 191 -4.81 -67.64 18.44
C ALA A 191 -3.43 -68.25 18.76
N ALA A 192 -3.23 -68.61 20.03
CA ALA A 192 -2.05 -69.36 20.47
C ALA A 192 -2.11 -70.82 19.95
N PRO A 193 -0.96 -71.48 19.71
CA PRO A 193 -0.94 -72.89 19.34
C PRO A 193 -1.03 -73.77 20.60
N ASP A 194 -1.94 -74.76 20.56
CA ASP A 194 -2.05 -75.81 21.58
C ASP A 194 -0.94 -76.86 21.41
N LEU A 195 -0.46 -77.37 22.56
CA LEU A 195 0.44 -78.52 22.72
C LEU A 195 -0.28 -79.85 22.50
#